data_AF-A0A3D3R8M0-F1
#
_entry.id   AF-A0A3D3R8M0-F1
#
_cell.length_a   1.000
_cell.length_b   1.000
_cell.length_c   1.000
_cell.angle_alpha   90.00
_cell.angle_beta   90.00
_cell.angle_gamma   90.00
#
_symmetry.space_group_name_H-M   'P 1'
#
loop_
_entity.id
_entity.type
_entity.pdbx_description
1 polymer ?
#
loop_
_entity_poly.entity_id
_entity_poly.type
_entity_poly.pdbx_seq_one_letter_code
_entity_poly.pdbx_strand_id
1 'polypeptide(L)'
;MNRLLLLSLFGFLSVVSPVANAAEDLTVLPALEGAAAESGLVYQALQKRAHEAFAKRKAVYENIKTPEDCEAYQKRMKDFFRTQIGGFPERTPLNPRVIGKLKGDGFRVENVIYESWPGHHVTANLYLPDSKPPYPGVLVPCGHSHNGKASAAYQRACILLAKNGMAALCYDPIGQGERYQVLSEQPNEFFKGGSRYRPPHPRVQYYCTAEHTLFSVSSIPLGSNAARYRIWDGMRSIDYLVSRPEIDAKRIGCTGNSGGGTLTSYIMALDDRVQAAAPVCYSTMYRYLIDFNGPQDGEQNIFGQLAYGMDIADYTLMRAPKPTLICAGTLDSTFKIDGTWELFREAKRFYTRLGYAERVGIIEADAPHGFTIQLREGVARWMNRWLLNKENPIFEVEDQPVFTDEELQCSQSGQILLDAGERSLFAVNDNLNQKLAAERAAFWSSTDVSAARDKVREISGIQPLGSLPRPEFKEAGSISRDGYQIQKLIVTPDHGTPLPALLFLPNMRQGDLVLYLHGGGKQVEAETGAAIEQLVKQGDVVLALDVRCIGETSRKNNRRIGWSHGLLGPNYHECALAYLLGESMVKLRAEDILVAARFLSEIQSKKKTNP
;
A
#
# COMPACT_ATOMS: atom_id res chain seq x y z
N MET A 1 51.12 -13.06 -74.19
CA MET A 1 50.02 -13.63 -74.99
C MET A 1 48.72 -12.93 -74.60
N ASN A 2 48.04 -12.38 -75.62
CA ASN A 2 46.71 -11.75 -75.63
C ASN A 2 45.71 -12.36 -74.63
N ARG A 3 44.76 -11.64 -74.03
CA ARG A 3 43.77 -10.77 -74.70
C ARG A 3 43.22 -9.69 -73.76
N LEU A 4 43.16 -8.46 -74.29
CA LEU A 4 42.42 -7.31 -73.81
C LEU A 4 41.35 -7.01 -74.86
N LEU A 5 40.07 -6.94 -74.48
CA LEU A 5 39.02 -6.29 -75.29
C LEU A 5 37.78 -5.99 -74.45
N LEU A 6 37.23 -4.80 -74.72
CA LEU A 6 35.92 -4.19 -74.37
C LEU A 6 35.88 -3.38 -73.06
N LEU A 7 35.91 -2.04 -73.11
CA LEU A 7 34.95 -1.02 -73.62
C LEU A 7 33.94 -0.56 -72.55
N SER A 8 34.22 0.65 -72.02
CA SER A 8 33.32 1.79 -71.79
C SER A 8 31.93 1.58 -71.17
N LEU A 9 31.69 2.25 -70.03
CA LEU A 9 30.81 3.42 -69.95
C LEU A 9 30.96 4.10 -68.57
N PHE A 10 31.37 5.38 -68.55
CA PHE A 10 31.37 6.22 -67.35
C PHE A 10 29.98 6.85 -67.18
N GLY A 11 29.26 6.47 -66.12
CA GLY A 11 28.09 7.19 -65.63
C GLY A 11 28.41 7.81 -64.27
N PHE A 12 28.38 9.15 -64.19
CA PHE A 12 28.48 9.89 -62.94
C PHE A 12 27.24 9.60 -62.08
N LEU A 13 27.43 8.87 -60.98
CA LEU A 13 26.45 8.72 -59.90
C LEU A 13 26.92 9.59 -58.73
N SER A 14 26.21 10.70 -58.53
CA SER A 14 26.28 11.53 -57.33
C SER A 14 25.84 10.70 -56.11
N VAL A 15 26.78 10.38 -55.24
CA VAL A 15 26.51 9.78 -53.93
C VAL A 15 25.95 10.89 -53.03
N VAL A 16 24.63 11.02 -52.99
CA VAL A 16 23.95 11.70 -51.89
C VAL A 16 23.86 10.69 -50.76
N SER A 17 24.82 10.73 -49.83
CA SER A 17 24.68 10.03 -48.56
C SER A 17 23.56 10.70 -47.77
N PRO A 18 22.50 9.99 -47.35
CA PRO A 18 21.56 10.55 -46.40
C PRO A 18 22.29 10.66 -45.06
N VAL A 19 22.56 11.90 -44.63
CA VAL A 19 22.88 12.17 -43.23
C VAL A 19 21.60 11.89 -42.47
N ALA A 20 21.47 10.66 -41.95
CA ALA A 20 20.51 10.38 -40.91
C ALA A 20 20.87 11.28 -39.72
N ASN A 21 20.04 12.28 -39.43
CA ASN A 21 20.10 13.02 -38.17
C ASN A 21 19.93 11.99 -37.06
N ALA A 22 21.03 11.58 -36.42
CA ALA A 22 20.94 10.93 -35.12
C ALA A 22 20.19 11.90 -34.20
N ALA A 23 19.11 11.45 -33.58
CA ALA A 23 18.36 12.27 -32.63
C ALA A 23 19.34 12.82 -31.58
N GLU A 24 19.33 14.14 -31.35
CA GLU A 24 20.18 14.77 -30.34
C GLU A 24 19.88 14.15 -28.97
N ASP A 25 20.89 13.59 -28.32
CA ASP A 25 20.72 13.01 -27.00
C ASP A 25 20.56 14.12 -25.96
N LEU A 26 19.35 14.28 -25.42
CA LEU A 26 19.04 15.22 -24.34
C LEU A 26 19.06 14.56 -22.95
N THR A 27 19.59 13.33 -22.85
CA THR A 27 19.78 12.63 -21.58
C THR A 27 20.88 13.32 -20.76
N VAL A 28 20.67 13.43 -19.45
CA VAL A 28 21.53 14.16 -18.53
C VAL A 28 22.13 13.23 -17.47
N LEU A 29 21.33 12.31 -16.93
CA LEU A 29 21.83 11.32 -15.98
C LEU A 29 22.57 10.20 -16.71
N PRO A 30 23.65 9.67 -16.12
CA PRO A 30 24.26 8.45 -16.63
C PRO A 30 23.25 7.30 -16.58
N ALA A 31 23.46 6.31 -17.45
CA ALA A 31 22.69 5.07 -17.38
C ALA A 31 22.84 4.45 -15.98
N LEU A 32 21.72 4.08 -15.38
CA LEU A 32 21.72 3.42 -14.08
C LEU A 32 22.24 1.99 -14.22
N GLU A 33 23.07 1.55 -13.29
CA GLU A 33 23.61 0.18 -13.23
C GLU A 33 23.20 -0.54 -11.93
N GLY A 34 23.23 -1.86 -11.94
CA GLY A 34 22.97 -2.71 -10.77
C GLY A 34 21.65 -2.41 -10.05
N ALA A 35 21.70 -2.33 -8.73
CA ALA A 35 20.52 -2.09 -7.89
C ALA A 35 19.78 -0.78 -8.21
N ALA A 36 20.50 0.27 -8.66
CA ALA A 36 19.89 1.55 -9.02
C ALA A 36 19.06 1.44 -10.30
N ALA A 37 19.50 0.61 -11.25
CA ALA A 37 18.74 0.32 -12.47
C ALA A 37 17.44 -0.44 -12.15
N GLU A 38 17.48 -1.34 -11.17
CA GLU A 38 16.31 -2.16 -10.79
C GLU A 38 15.30 -1.38 -9.95
N SER A 39 15.77 -0.62 -8.95
CA SER A 39 14.94 0.02 -7.94
C SER A 39 14.63 1.49 -8.20
N GLY A 40 15.46 2.19 -8.98
CA GLY A 40 15.33 3.63 -9.23
C GLY A 40 15.92 4.48 -8.10
N LEU A 41 16.51 5.63 -8.47
CA LEU A 41 17.23 6.52 -7.55
C LEU A 41 16.33 7.05 -6.42
N VAL A 42 15.08 7.40 -6.74
CA VAL A 42 14.13 7.96 -5.77
C VAL A 42 13.77 6.93 -4.70
N TYR A 43 13.48 5.68 -5.11
CA TYR A 43 13.15 4.61 -4.17
C TYR A 43 14.33 4.30 -3.25
N GLN A 44 15.57 4.26 -3.77
CA GLN A 44 16.76 4.02 -2.95
C GLN A 44 16.99 5.13 -1.91
N ALA A 45 16.78 6.39 -2.28
CA ALA A 45 16.88 7.50 -1.35
C ALA A 45 15.83 7.39 -0.22
N LEU A 46 14.60 7.01 -0.56
CA LEU A 46 13.54 6.74 0.43
C LEU A 46 13.84 5.51 1.29
N GLN A 47 14.41 4.45 0.70
CA GLN A 47 14.80 3.23 1.41
C GLN A 47 15.88 3.52 2.45
N LYS A 48 16.87 4.36 2.12
CA LYS A 48 17.88 4.81 3.09
C LYS A 48 17.23 5.51 4.31
N ARG A 49 16.28 6.41 4.07
CA ARG A 49 15.50 7.08 5.14
C ARG A 49 14.69 6.07 5.96
N ALA A 50 14.13 5.04 5.32
CA ALA A 50 13.45 3.97 6.03
C ALA A 50 14.40 3.18 6.93
N HIS A 51 15.62 2.88 6.47
CA HIS A 51 16.66 2.23 7.31
C HIS A 51 17.05 3.07 8.52
N GLU A 52 17.18 4.39 8.35
CA GLU A 52 17.42 5.32 9.46
C GLU A 52 16.26 5.29 10.47
N ALA A 53 15.01 5.26 9.98
CA ALA A 53 13.82 5.14 10.83
C ALA A 53 13.78 3.79 11.58
N PHE A 54 14.14 2.68 10.94
CA PHE A 54 14.23 1.36 11.58
C PHE A 54 15.29 1.35 12.69
N ALA A 55 16.46 1.95 12.43
CA ALA A 55 17.52 2.06 13.44
C ALA A 55 17.06 2.87 14.66
N LYS A 56 16.39 4.01 14.43
CA LYS A 56 15.81 4.83 15.50
C LYS A 56 14.75 4.07 16.29
N ARG A 57 13.84 3.38 15.61
CA ARG A 57 12.80 2.54 16.23
C ARG A 57 13.42 1.47 17.11
N LYS A 58 14.44 0.77 16.62
CA LYS A 58 15.15 -0.27 17.37
C LYS A 58 15.80 0.29 18.64
N ALA A 59 16.45 1.45 18.56
CA ALA A 59 17.01 2.12 19.75
C ALA A 59 15.93 2.47 20.79
N VAL A 60 14.76 2.94 20.35
CA VAL A 60 13.62 3.21 21.24
C VAL A 60 13.10 1.91 21.89
N TYR A 61 12.91 0.85 21.11
CA TYR A 61 12.47 -0.45 21.61
C TYR A 61 13.44 -1.03 22.66
N GLU A 62 14.74 -0.88 22.45
CA GLU A 62 15.74 -1.36 23.40
C GLU A 62 15.70 -0.62 24.74
N ASN A 63 15.16 0.60 24.80
CA ASN A 63 15.01 1.35 26.05
C ASN A 63 13.76 0.97 26.86
N ILE A 64 12.87 0.13 26.33
CA ILE A 64 11.71 -0.37 27.08
C ILE A 64 12.20 -1.46 28.03
N LYS A 65 12.12 -1.25 29.35
CA LYS A 65 12.65 -2.20 30.35
C LYS A 65 11.60 -2.66 31.34
N THR A 66 10.68 -1.80 31.75
CA THR A 66 9.70 -2.08 32.81
C THR A 66 8.29 -2.34 32.26
N PRO A 67 7.38 -2.90 33.08
CA PRO A 67 5.96 -2.96 32.74
C PRO A 67 5.35 -1.59 32.44
N GLU A 68 5.76 -0.54 33.14
CA GLU A 68 5.30 0.84 32.93
C GLU A 68 5.77 1.38 31.57
N ASP A 69 7.02 1.11 31.18
CA ASP A 69 7.52 1.45 29.84
C ASP A 69 6.72 0.73 28.75
N CYS A 70 6.39 -0.55 28.99
CA CYS A 70 5.58 -1.36 28.09
C CYS A 70 4.19 -0.73 27.91
N GLU A 71 3.50 -0.39 29.00
CA GLU A 71 2.17 0.23 28.96
C GLU A 71 2.19 1.58 28.22
N ALA A 72 3.17 2.43 28.55
CA ALA A 72 3.35 3.72 27.88
C ALA A 72 3.60 3.55 26.37
N TYR A 73 4.42 2.57 25.99
CA TYR A 73 4.71 2.26 24.59
C TYR A 73 3.46 1.74 23.86
N GLN A 74 2.69 0.83 24.47
CA GLN A 74 1.45 0.31 23.90
C GLN A 74 0.43 1.40 23.67
N LYS A 75 0.20 2.26 24.68
CA LYS A 75 -0.72 3.39 24.57
C LYS A 75 -0.30 4.32 23.43
N ARG A 76 0.98 4.69 23.38
CA ARG A 76 1.54 5.55 22.33
C ARG A 76 1.28 4.99 20.93
N MET A 77 1.53 3.69 20.71
CA MET A 77 1.34 3.07 19.40
C MET A 77 -0.14 2.95 19.03
N LYS A 78 -1.02 2.60 19.97
CA LYS A 78 -2.47 2.56 19.74
C LYS A 78 -3.04 3.93 19.37
N ASP A 79 -2.64 4.96 20.12
CA ASP A 79 -3.09 6.34 19.90
C ASP A 79 -2.64 6.84 18.51
N PHE A 80 -1.38 6.59 18.15
CA PHE A 80 -0.86 6.90 16.82
C PHE A 80 -1.65 6.16 15.73
N PHE A 81 -1.75 4.83 15.81
CA PHE A 81 -2.38 4.02 14.77
C PHE A 81 -3.85 4.41 14.57
N ARG A 82 -4.61 4.58 15.66
CA ARG A 82 -6.02 5.00 15.60
C ARG A 82 -6.19 6.41 15.01
N THR A 83 -5.25 7.31 15.28
CA THR A 83 -5.25 8.66 14.68
C THR A 83 -4.99 8.59 13.18
N GLN A 84 -3.97 7.83 12.75
CA GLN A 84 -3.57 7.79 11.34
C GLN A 84 -4.58 7.09 10.43
N ILE A 85 -5.39 6.17 10.95
CA ILE A 85 -6.50 5.58 10.17
C ILE A 85 -7.75 6.47 10.11
N GLY A 86 -7.76 7.63 10.77
CA GLY A 86 -8.91 8.55 10.81
C GLY A 86 -9.99 8.18 11.83
N GLY A 87 -9.64 7.38 12.84
CA GLY A 87 -10.55 6.91 13.88
C GLY A 87 -11.68 6.00 13.37
N PHE A 88 -12.61 5.67 14.26
CA PHE A 88 -13.78 4.83 13.94
C PHE A 88 -15.07 5.62 14.14
N PRO A 89 -16.11 5.35 13.33
CA PRO A 89 -17.42 5.96 13.53
C PRO A 89 -18.10 5.41 14.80
N GLU A 90 -19.25 5.97 15.13
CA GLU A 90 -20.14 5.36 16.12
C GLU A 90 -20.75 4.05 15.60
N ARG A 91 -21.02 3.12 16.51
CA ARG A 91 -21.71 1.85 16.17
C ARG A 91 -23.16 2.12 15.84
N THR A 92 -23.64 1.58 14.73
CA THR A 92 -25.05 1.61 14.32
C THR A 92 -25.71 0.24 14.55
N PRO A 93 -27.04 0.07 14.37
CA PRO A 93 -27.65 -1.26 14.33
C PRO A 93 -27.00 -2.16 13.25
N LEU A 94 -26.86 -3.45 13.53
CA LEU A 94 -26.29 -4.44 12.60
C LEU A 94 -27.30 -4.94 11.56
N ASN A 95 -28.60 -4.85 11.84
CA ASN A 95 -29.69 -5.37 10.99
C ASN A 95 -29.39 -6.77 10.39
N PRO A 96 -28.98 -7.77 11.21
CA PRO A 96 -28.50 -9.04 10.67
C PRO A 96 -29.63 -9.89 10.10
N ARG A 97 -29.35 -10.60 9.00
CA ARG A 97 -30.25 -11.57 8.37
C ARG A 97 -29.52 -12.88 8.14
N VAL A 98 -30.13 -13.98 8.57
CA VAL A 98 -29.73 -15.34 8.18
C VAL A 98 -30.50 -15.70 6.93
N ILE A 99 -29.80 -16.02 5.86
CA ILE A 99 -30.37 -16.18 4.52
C ILE A 99 -30.16 -17.59 3.95
N GLY A 100 -29.29 -18.38 4.57
CA GLY A 100 -29.02 -19.76 4.22
C GLY A 100 -28.55 -20.55 5.43
N LYS A 101 -28.84 -21.84 5.43
CA LYS A 101 -28.35 -22.79 6.44
C LYS A 101 -27.88 -24.05 5.74
N LEU A 102 -26.67 -24.48 6.05
CA LEU A 102 -26.07 -25.70 5.52
C LEU A 102 -25.74 -26.64 6.68
N LYS A 103 -25.80 -27.93 6.42
CA LYS A 103 -25.43 -28.97 7.39
C LYS A 103 -24.08 -29.56 7.00
N GLY A 104 -23.15 -29.57 7.96
CA GLY A 104 -21.89 -30.30 7.87
C GLY A 104 -21.90 -31.52 8.78
N ASP A 105 -20.78 -32.23 8.79
CA ASP A 105 -20.54 -33.33 9.72
C ASP A 105 -20.02 -32.79 11.07
N GLY A 106 -20.88 -32.76 12.10
CA GLY A 106 -20.55 -32.27 13.44
C GLY A 106 -20.58 -30.73 13.60
N PHE A 107 -21.08 -30.02 12.58
CA PHE A 107 -21.28 -28.58 12.59
C PHE A 107 -22.38 -28.18 11.61
N ARG A 108 -22.82 -26.92 11.69
CA ARG A 108 -23.70 -26.27 10.71
C ARG A 108 -23.12 -24.92 10.29
N VAL A 109 -23.56 -24.42 9.15
CA VAL A 109 -23.19 -23.09 8.64
C VAL A 109 -24.44 -22.24 8.51
N GLU A 110 -24.40 -21.00 8.98
CA GLU A 110 -25.39 -19.97 8.66
C GLU A 110 -24.76 -18.94 7.71
N ASN A 111 -25.37 -18.72 6.54
CA ASN A 111 -25.00 -17.61 5.65
C ASN A 111 -25.70 -16.36 6.16
N VAL A 112 -24.92 -15.32 6.44
CA VAL A 112 -25.39 -14.14 7.16
C VAL A 112 -24.95 -12.85 6.50
N ILE A 113 -25.85 -11.88 6.50
CA ILE A 113 -25.61 -10.51 6.03
C ILE A 113 -25.93 -9.56 7.17
N TYR A 114 -25.08 -8.56 7.41
CA TYR A 114 -25.30 -7.50 8.40
C TYR A 114 -24.59 -6.20 7.98
N GLU A 115 -24.99 -5.09 8.56
CA GLU A 115 -24.45 -3.76 8.27
C GLU A 115 -23.25 -3.41 9.16
N SER A 116 -22.11 -3.12 8.53
CA SER A 116 -20.98 -2.49 9.22
C SER A 116 -21.11 -0.97 9.24
N TRP A 117 -21.71 -0.39 8.20
CA TRP A 117 -22.15 1.00 8.13
C TRP A 117 -23.58 1.05 7.60
N PRO A 118 -24.34 2.14 7.83
CA PRO A 118 -25.69 2.30 7.30
C PRO A 118 -25.76 2.08 5.79
N GLY A 119 -26.45 1.02 5.37
CA GLY A 119 -26.58 0.61 3.97
C GLY A 119 -25.30 0.07 3.33
N HIS A 120 -24.31 -0.33 4.12
CA HIS A 120 -23.11 -1.02 3.64
C HIS A 120 -22.97 -2.37 4.35
N HIS A 121 -23.20 -3.45 3.61
CA HIS A 121 -23.32 -4.78 4.18
C HIS A 121 -22.03 -5.59 4.10
N VAL A 122 -21.86 -6.43 5.12
CA VAL A 122 -20.87 -7.49 5.23
C VAL A 122 -21.56 -8.82 5.00
N THR A 123 -21.00 -9.62 4.10
CA THR A 123 -21.39 -11.02 3.83
C THR A 123 -20.47 -11.96 4.61
N ALA A 124 -21.03 -12.95 5.29
CA ALA A 124 -20.27 -13.87 6.12
C ALA A 124 -20.90 -15.27 6.22
N ASN A 125 -20.09 -16.26 6.57
CA ASN A 125 -20.53 -17.60 6.94
C ASN A 125 -20.17 -17.86 8.40
N LEU A 126 -21.17 -18.16 9.23
CA LEU A 126 -21.02 -18.51 10.64
C LEU A 126 -21.07 -20.03 10.80
N TYR A 127 -19.93 -20.64 11.11
CA TYR A 127 -19.80 -22.06 11.40
C TYR A 127 -20.05 -22.28 12.89
N LEU A 128 -21.07 -23.09 13.21
CA LEU A 128 -21.49 -23.38 14.58
C LEU A 128 -21.29 -24.87 14.88
N PRO A 129 -20.68 -25.22 16.04
CA PRO A 129 -20.61 -26.60 16.49
C PRO A 129 -22.01 -27.20 16.70
N ASP A 130 -22.13 -28.51 16.56
CA ASP A 130 -23.33 -29.26 17.00
C ASP A 130 -23.29 -29.59 18.51
N SER A 131 -22.17 -29.30 19.18
CA SER A 131 -22.04 -29.43 20.63
C SER A 131 -22.92 -28.41 21.38
N LYS A 132 -23.02 -28.54 22.70
CA LYS A 132 -23.86 -27.67 23.53
C LYS A 132 -23.25 -26.25 23.68
N PRO A 133 -24.01 -25.17 23.43
CA PRO A 133 -23.57 -23.79 23.66
C PRO A 133 -23.44 -23.46 25.17
N PRO A 134 -22.75 -22.37 25.56
CA PRO A 134 -22.18 -21.33 24.69
C PRO A 134 -20.78 -21.67 24.15
N TYR A 135 -20.55 -21.31 22.89
CA TYR A 135 -19.28 -21.52 22.18
C TYR A 135 -18.36 -20.31 22.33
N PRO A 136 -17.04 -20.48 22.53
CA PRO A 136 -16.10 -19.44 22.10
C PRO A 136 -16.34 -19.08 20.63
N GLY A 137 -16.22 -17.81 20.29
CA GLY A 137 -16.30 -17.35 18.91
C GLY A 137 -14.91 -17.00 18.36
N VAL A 138 -14.61 -17.39 17.14
CA VAL A 138 -13.37 -17.02 16.45
C VAL A 138 -13.71 -16.24 15.19
N LEU A 139 -13.26 -14.99 15.12
CA LEU A 139 -13.34 -14.21 13.88
C LEU A 139 -12.27 -14.69 12.91
N VAL A 140 -12.67 -14.91 11.66
CA VAL A 140 -11.77 -15.36 10.58
C VAL A 140 -11.81 -14.36 9.41
N PRO A 141 -11.05 -13.27 9.45
CA PRO A 141 -10.90 -12.38 8.29
C PRO A 141 -10.18 -13.11 7.13
N CYS A 142 -10.73 -13.01 5.93
CA CYS A 142 -10.05 -13.53 4.74
C CYS A 142 -8.88 -12.62 4.32
N GLY A 143 -7.79 -13.22 3.85
CA GLY A 143 -6.75 -12.54 3.08
C GLY A 143 -7.10 -12.40 1.62
N HIS A 144 -6.09 -12.11 0.78
CA HIS A 144 -6.18 -11.81 -0.66
C HIS A 144 -6.72 -12.98 -1.53
N SER A 145 -7.91 -13.47 -1.20
CA SER A 145 -8.68 -14.48 -1.91
C SER A 145 -9.80 -13.80 -2.70
N HIS A 146 -9.90 -14.10 -3.99
CA HIS A 146 -10.92 -13.47 -4.84
C HIS A 146 -12.33 -13.91 -4.49
N ASN A 147 -12.54 -15.20 -4.21
CA ASN A 147 -13.81 -15.72 -3.72
C ASN A 147 -13.98 -15.63 -2.19
N GLY A 148 -13.08 -14.90 -1.50
CA GLY A 148 -13.24 -14.52 -0.10
C GLY A 148 -13.48 -15.72 0.83
N LYS A 149 -14.56 -15.64 1.61
CA LYS A 149 -14.96 -16.64 2.60
C LYS A 149 -15.25 -18.03 2.03
N ALA A 150 -15.58 -18.12 0.74
CA ALA A 150 -15.84 -19.39 0.05
C ALA A 150 -14.55 -20.15 -0.31
N SER A 151 -13.37 -19.54 -0.16
CA SER A 151 -12.11 -20.25 -0.40
C SER A 151 -11.95 -21.49 0.49
N ALA A 152 -11.57 -22.62 -0.11
CA ALA A 152 -11.44 -23.90 0.59
C ALA A 152 -10.53 -23.83 1.82
N ALA A 153 -9.46 -23.03 1.81
CA ALA A 153 -8.56 -22.90 2.95
C ALA A 153 -9.24 -22.23 4.17
N TYR A 154 -10.08 -21.21 3.95
CA TYR A 154 -10.83 -20.57 5.03
C TYR A 154 -11.98 -21.45 5.52
N GLN A 155 -12.67 -22.14 4.60
CA GLN A 155 -13.69 -23.12 4.98
C GLN A 155 -13.10 -24.19 5.89
N ARG A 156 -11.98 -24.82 5.51
CA ARG A 156 -11.30 -25.86 6.30
C ARG A 156 -10.86 -25.36 7.67
N ALA A 157 -10.34 -24.12 7.77
CA ALA A 157 -10.01 -23.52 9.06
C ALA A 157 -11.25 -23.36 9.96
N CYS A 158 -12.36 -22.86 9.41
CA CYS A 158 -13.60 -22.67 10.16
C CYS A 158 -14.25 -23.99 10.56
N ILE A 159 -14.24 -24.99 9.68
CA ILE A 159 -14.72 -26.34 9.95
C ILE A 159 -13.90 -26.99 11.07
N LEU A 160 -12.56 -26.87 11.03
CA LEU A 160 -11.68 -27.40 12.05
C LEU A 160 -11.98 -26.79 13.43
N LEU A 161 -12.19 -25.47 13.49
CA LEU A 161 -12.59 -24.78 14.72
C LEU A 161 -13.96 -25.26 15.23
N ALA A 162 -14.96 -25.35 14.34
CA ALA A 162 -16.32 -25.78 14.67
C ALA A 162 -16.37 -27.22 15.19
N LYS A 163 -15.68 -28.15 14.51
CA LYS A 163 -15.54 -29.55 14.95
C LYS A 163 -14.86 -29.67 16.31
N ASN A 164 -14.09 -28.66 16.74
CA ASN A 164 -13.43 -28.60 18.04
C ASN A 164 -14.17 -27.69 19.05
N GLY A 165 -15.45 -27.39 18.82
CA GLY A 165 -16.32 -26.74 19.80
C GLY A 165 -16.20 -25.21 19.86
N MET A 166 -15.60 -24.59 18.84
CA MET A 166 -15.50 -23.13 18.71
C MET A 166 -16.30 -22.67 17.51
N ALA A 167 -17.19 -21.70 17.68
CA ALA A 167 -17.84 -21.07 16.55
C ALA A 167 -16.83 -20.26 15.73
N ALA A 168 -16.96 -20.23 14.41
CA ALA A 168 -16.07 -19.47 13.53
C ALA A 168 -16.89 -18.59 12.58
N LEU A 169 -16.63 -17.28 12.56
CA LEU A 169 -17.26 -16.35 11.62
C LEU A 169 -16.24 -15.92 10.56
N CYS A 170 -16.40 -16.43 9.35
CA CYS A 170 -15.62 -16.04 8.19
C CYS A 170 -16.39 -14.98 7.40
N TYR A 171 -15.82 -13.79 7.20
CA TYR A 171 -16.49 -12.70 6.47
C TYR A 171 -15.67 -12.27 5.27
N ASP A 172 -16.35 -11.79 4.23
CA ASP A 172 -15.70 -11.16 3.09
C ASP A 172 -15.24 -9.75 3.49
N PRO A 173 -13.94 -9.42 3.49
CA PRO A 173 -13.51 -8.04 3.60
C PRO A 173 -13.87 -7.28 2.32
N ILE A 174 -13.97 -5.95 2.41
CA ILE A 174 -14.34 -5.13 1.26
C ILE A 174 -13.33 -5.27 0.10
N GLY A 175 -13.82 -5.43 -1.13
CA GLY A 175 -12.97 -5.73 -2.30
C GLY A 175 -12.70 -7.21 -2.52
N GLN A 176 -13.42 -8.10 -1.83
CA GLN A 176 -13.21 -9.56 -1.85
C GLN A 176 -14.54 -10.30 -1.78
N GLY A 177 -14.55 -11.56 -2.23
CA GLY A 177 -15.77 -12.40 -2.22
C GLY A 177 -16.93 -11.68 -2.92
N GLU A 178 -18.01 -11.47 -2.19
CA GLU A 178 -19.22 -10.81 -2.70
C GLU A 178 -19.18 -9.27 -2.60
N ARG A 179 -18.05 -8.68 -2.20
CA ARG A 179 -17.96 -7.26 -1.82
C ARG A 179 -17.03 -6.42 -2.68
N TYR A 180 -16.84 -6.78 -3.96
CA TYR A 180 -16.08 -5.90 -4.88
C TYR A 180 -16.78 -4.56 -5.08
N GLN A 181 -15.97 -3.51 -5.22
CA GLN A 181 -16.47 -2.14 -5.29
C GLN A 181 -16.35 -1.52 -6.69
N VAL A 182 -15.57 -2.14 -7.58
CA VAL A 182 -15.43 -1.72 -8.98
C VAL A 182 -15.97 -2.81 -9.89
N LEU A 183 -17.21 -2.61 -10.32
CA LEU A 183 -17.95 -3.52 -11.18
C LEU A 183 -18.28 -2.85 -12.52
N SER A 184 -18.15 -3.58 -13.64
CA SER A 184 -18.60 -3.14 -14.97
C SER A 184 -19.68 -4.05 -15.51
N GLU A 185 -20.47 -3.61 -16.48
CA GLU A 185 -21.38 -4.50 -17.21
C GLU A 185 -20.63 -5.49 -18.11
N GLN A 186 -19.51 -5.04 -18.69
CA GLN A 186 -18.69 -5.88 -19.56
C GLN A 186 -17.69 -6.68 -18.72
N PRO A 187 -17.57 -8.01 -18.96
CA PRO A 187 -16.51 -8.79 -18.35
C PRO A 187 -15.16 -8.22 -18.73
N ASN A 188 -14.24 -8.13 -17.77
CA ASN A 188 -12.89 -7.70 -18.10
C ASN A 188 -12.12 -8.83 -18.79
N GLU A 189 -11.12 -8.46 -19.58
CA GLU A 189 -10.15 -9.42 -20.11
C GLU A 189 -9.01 -9.70 -19.14
N PHE A 190 -8.94 -8.94 -18.04
CA PHE A 190 -7.86 -8.97 -17.05
C PHE A 190 -7.68 -10.34 -16.38
N PHE A 191 -8.77 -11.09 -16.20
CA PHE A 191 -8.71 -12.45 -15.66
C PHE A 191 -8.62 -13.56 -16.74
N LYS A 192 -8.63 -13.22 -18.04
CA LYS A 192 -8.53 -14.22 -19.12
C LYS A 192 -7.14 -14.88 -19.14
N GLY A 193 -7.10 -16.21 -19.18
CA GLY A 193 -5.86 -17.01 -19.28
C GLY A 193 -5.08 -17.23 -17.98
N GLY A 194 -5.47 -16.58 -16.87
CA GLY A 194 -4.87 -16.81 -15.55
C GLY A 194 -5.49 -18.02 -14.85
N SER A 195 -4.71 -19.09 -14.62
CA SER A 195 -5.17 -20.24 -13.82
C SER A 195 -5.16 -19.98 -12.31
N ARG A 196 -4.36 -19.00 -11.86
CA ARG A 196 -4.08 -18.77 -10.43
C ARG A 196 -5.18 -18.00 -9.70
N TYR A 197 -5.91 -17.13 -10.40
CA TYR A 197 -6.89 -16.22 -9.80
C TYR A 197 -8.11 -16.10 -10.73
N ARG A 198 -9.26 -16.60 -10.28
CA ARG A 198 -10.55 -16.41 -10.97
C ARG A 198 -11.36 -15.35 -10.23
N PRO A 199 -12.04 -14.43 -10.94
CA PRO A 199 -12.93 -13.50 -10.30
C PRO A 199 -14.15 -14.25 -9.76
N PRO A 200 -14.72 -13.85 -8.61
CA PRO A 200 -15.92 -14.49 -8.08
C PRO A 200 -17.17 -14.16 -8.91
N HIS A 201 -17.09 -13.16 -9.79
CA HIS A 201 -18.21 -12.72 -10.61
C HIS A 201 -17.69 -12.06 -11.90
N PRO A 202 -18.32 -12.26 -13.08
CA PRO A 202 -17.84 -11.73 -14.36
C PRO A 202 -17.71 -10.20 -14.41
N ARG A 203 -18.47 -9.48 -13.58
CA ARG A 203 -18.44 -8.01 -13.52
C ARG A 203 -17.26 -7.42 -12.76
N VAL A 204 -16.51 -8.23 -12.01
CA VAL A 204 -15.35 -7.78 -11.22
C VAL A 204 -14.23 -7.29 -12.15
N GLN A 205 -13.71 -6.09 -11.88
CA GLN A 205 -12.76 -5.43 -12.78
C GLN A 205 -11.30 -5.59 -12.41
N TYR A 206 -10.97 -5.83 -11.14
CA TYR A 206 -9.57 -5.82 -10.68
C TYR A 206 -9.30 -6.90 -9.65
N TYR A 207 -8.02 -7.20 -9.42
CA TYR A 207 -7.63 -7.99 -8.25
C TYR A 207 -7.98 -7.25 -6.94
N CYS A 208 -8.28 -8.00 -5.88
CA CYS A 208 -8.60 -7.43 -4.56
C CYS A 208 -7.54 -6.44 -4.06
N THR A 209 -6.25 -6.77 -4.19
CA THR A 209 -5.15 -5.86 -3.82
C THR A 209 -5.23 -4.53 -4.58
N ALA A 210 -5.54 -4.56 -5.88
CA ALA A 210 -5.69 -3.35 -6.71
C ALA A 210 -6.85 -2.49 -6.23
N GLU A 211 -7.99 -3.09 -5.91
CA GLU A 211 -9.10 -2.35 -5.29
C GLU A 211 -8.72 -1.75 -3.94
N HIS A 212 -7.99 -2.46 -3.08
CA HIS A 212 -7.56 -1.92 -1.78
C HIS A 212 -6.72 -0.64 -1.94
N THR A 213 -5.89 -0.57 -2.99
CA THR A 213 -5.14 0.65 -3.29
C THR A 213 -6.02 1.75 -3.88
N LEU A 214 -7.01 1.43 -4.72
CA LEU A 214 -8.00 2.42 -5.19
C LEU A 214 -8.82 3.01 -4.01
N PHE A 215 -9.14 2.19 -3.01
CA PHE A 215 -9.77 2.66 -1.77
C PHE A 215 -8.88 3.67 -1.05
N SER A 216 -7.58 3.41 -1.01
CA SER A 216 -6.62 4.32 -0.38
C SER A 216 -6.51 5.64 -1.14
N VAL A 217 -6.46 5.61 -2.47
CA VAL A 217 -6.44 6.82 -3.31
C VAL A 217 -7.66 7.72 -3.01
N SER A 218 -8.84 7.13 -2.82
CA SER A 218 -10.04 7.91 -2.47
C SER A 218 -10.14 8.30 -0.99
N SER A 219 -9.52 7.56 -0.08
CA SER A 219 -9.67 7.77 1.37
C SER A 219 -8.59 8.69 1.98
N ILE A 220 -7.36 8.64 1.48
CA ILE A 220 -6.22 9.40 2.01
C ILE A 220 -6.47 10.91 2.00
N PRO A 221 -6.97 11.52 0.89
CA PRO A 221 -7.24 12.97 0.87
C PRO A 221 -8.31 13.42 1.86
N LEU A 222 -9.11 12.49 2.40
CA LEU A 222 -10.17 12.75 3.37
C LEU A 222 -9.71 12.57 4.82
N GLY A 223 -8.41 12.37 5.06
CA GLY A 223 -7.87 12.08 6.39
C GLY A 223 -8.22 10.68 6.90
N SER A 224 -8.52 9.75 5.99
CA SER A 224 -8.90 8.36 6.28
C SER A 224 -7.91 7.40 5.62
N ASN A 225 -8.11 6.09 5.77
CA ASN A 225 -7.26 5.06 5.19
C ASN A 225 -8.10 3.82 4.82
N ALA A 226 -7.68 3.03 3.82
CA ALA A 226 -8.39 1.80 3.47
C ALA A 226 -8.44 0.79 4.64
N ALA A 227 -7.39 0.75 5.48
CA ALA A 227 -7.34 -0.05 6.70
C ALA A 227 -8.52 0.25 7.64
N ARG A 228 -8.95 1.53 7.73
CA ARG A 228 -10.05 1.96 8.60
C ARG A 228 -11.32 1.15 8.36
N TYR A 229 -11.74 1.05 7.09
CA TYR A 229 -12.97 0.39 6.70
C TYR A 229 -12.89 -1.12 6.95
N ARG A 230 -11.75 -1.73 6.63
CA ARG A 230 -11.54 -3.17 6.79
C ARG A 230 -11.45 -3.59 8.25
N ILE A 231 -10.79 -2.79 9.09
CA ILE A 231 -10.74 -3.00 10.54
C ILE A 231 -12.14 -2.83 11.13
N TRP A 232 -12.84 -1.76 10.74
CA TRP A 232 -14.18 -1.50 11.24
C TRP A 232 -15.13 -2.63 10.91
N ASP A 233 -15.13 -3.13 9.67
CA ASP A 233 -15.89 -4.31 9.28
C ASP A 233 -15.60 -5.48 10.22
N GLY A 234 -14.32 -5.79 10.50
CA GLY A 234 -13.95 -6.83 11.45
C GLY A 234 -14.45 -6.61 12.88
N MET A 235 -14.39 -5.37 13.39
CA MET A 235 -14.93 -5.02 14.72
C MET A 235 -16.45 -5.17 14.77
N ARG A 236 -17.14 -4.85 13.66
CA ARG A 236 -18.59 -5.02 13.49
C ARG A 236 -18.97 -6.49 13.34
N SER A 237 -18.11 -7.31 12.74
CA SER A 237 -18.23 -8.77 12.73
C SER A 237 -18.13 -9.37 14.15
N ILE A 238 -17.28 -8.80 15.02
CA ILE A 238 -17.25 -9.18 16.44
C ILE A 238 -18.55 -8.73 17.13
N ASP A 239 -19.06 -7.52 16.84
CA ASP A 239 -20.36 -7.08 17.37
C ASP A 239 -21.47 -8.08 17.00
N TYR A 240 -21.47 -8.58 15.76
CA TYR A 240 -22.40 -9.62 15.33
C TYR A 240 -22.20 -10.93 16.11
N LEU A 241 -20.98 -11.45 16.22
CA LEU A 241 -20.68 -12.65 17.01
C LEU A 241 -21.23 -12.56 18.43
N VAL A 242 -20.92 -11.48 19.16
CA VAL A 242 -21.33 -11.35 20.57
C VAL A 242 -22.81 -11.03 20.77
N SER A 243 -23.53 -10.68 19.70
CA SER A 243 -25.00 -10.52 19.73
C SER A 243 -25.75 -11.86 19.73
N ARG A 244 -25.07 -12.96 19.39
CA ARG A 244 -25.67 -14.29 19.29
C ARG A 244 -25.75 -14.95 20.67
N PRO A 245 -26.92 -15.45 21.10
CA PRO A 245 -27.08 -16.07 22.42
C PRO A 245 -26.25 -17.36 22.60
N GLU A 246 -25.90 -18.03 21.51
CA GLU A 246 -25.05 -19.22 21.52
C GLU A 246 -23.54 -18.93 21.62
N ILE A 247 -23.12 -17.66 21.57
CA ILE A 247 -21.71 -17.25 21.63
C ILE A 247 -21.35 -16.73 23.02
N ASP A 248 -20.23 -17.19 23.54
CA ASP A 248 -19.64 -16.65 24.76
C ASP A 248 -18.83 -15.38 24.45
N ALA A 249 -19.43 -14.23 24.75
CA ALA A 249 -18.82 -12.91 24.52
C ALA A 249 -17.49 -12.68 25.26
N LYS A 250 -17.15 -13.50 26.28
CA LYS A 250 -15.87 -13.41 27.00
C LYS A 250 -14.76 -14.20 26.34
N ARG A 251 -15.06 -15.05 25.35
CA ARG A 251 -14.11 -15.97 24.72
C ARG A 251 -14.07 -15.76 23.21
N ILE A 252 -13.52 -14.63 22.79
CA ILE A 252 -13.38 -14.26 21.38
C ILE A 252 -11.94 -14.46 20.91
N GLY A 253 -11.75 -15.21 19.83
CA GLY A 253 -10.50 -15.37 19.11
C GLY A 253 -10.49 -14.61 17.77
N CYS A 254 -9.31 -14.42 17.17
CA CYS A 254 -9.17 -13.85 15.83
C CYS A 254 -8.01 -14.49 15.07
N THR A 255 -8.22 -14.94 13.83
CA THR A 255 -7.18 -15.58 13.01
C THR A 255 -7.44 -15.43 11.53
N GLY A 256 -6.40 -15.24 10.74
CA GLY A 256 -6.53 -15.10 9.29
C GLY A 256 -5.16 -15.18 8.62
N ASN A 257 -5.15 -15.42 7.32
CA ASN A 257 -3.93 -15.63 6.54
C ASN A 257 -3.68 -14.50 5.55
N SER A 258 -2.42 -14.10 5.36
CA SER A 258 -2.01 -13.03 4.42
C SER A 258 -2.67 -11.69 4.75
N GLY A 259 -3.45 -11.07 3.86
CA GLY A 259 -4.32 -9.93 4.21
C GLY A 259 -5.25 -10.18 5.41
N GLY A 260 -5.64 -11.45 5.66
CA GLY A 260 -6.40 -11.83 6.86
C GLY A 260 -5.50 -11.85 8.10
N GLY A 261 -4.21 -12.10 7.93
CA GLY A 261 -3.17 -11.91 8.95
C GLY A 261 -2.94 -10.43 9.26
N THR A 262 -2.95 -9.56 8.25
CA THR A 262 -2.99 -8.09 8.41
C THR A 262 -4.18 -7.68 9.27
N LEU A 263 -5.39 -8.08 8.87
CA LEU A 263 -6.61 -7.73 9.60
C LEU A 263 -6.65 -8.33 11.01
N THR A 264 -6.20 -9.59 11.17
CA THR A 264 -6.04 -10.18 12.50
C THR A 264 -5.14 -9.33 13.36
N SER A 265 -4.01 -8.85 12.82
CA SER A 265 -3.03 -8.04 13.55
C SER A 265 -3.60 -6.68 13.96
N TYR A 266 -4.36 -6.04 13.09
CA TYR A 266 -4.99 -4.75 13.39
C TYR A 266 -6.14 -4.91 14.40
N ILE A 267 -7.03 -5.87 14.18
CA ILE A 267 -8.19 -6.12 15.04
C ILE A 267 -7.73 -6.55 16.44
N MET A 268 -6.76 -7.46 16.54
CA MET A 268 -6.26 -7.92 17.84
C MET A 268 -5.57 -6.82 18.65
N ALA A 269 -5.05 -5.80 17.98
CA ALA A 269 -4.40 -4.65 18.61
C ALA A 269 -5.41 -3.58 19.09
N LEU A 270 -6.54 -3.45 18.40
CA LEU A 270 -7.51 -2.35 18.60
C LEU A 270 -8.81 -2.78 19.30
N ASP A 271 -9.19 -4.05 19.24
CA ASP A 271 -10.42 -4.55 19.85
C ASP A 271 -10.11 -5.43 21.08
N ASP A 272 -10.37 -4.89 22.27
CA ASP A 272 -10.05 -5.55 23.52
C ASP A 272 -10.84 -6.85 23.78
N ARG A 273 -11.89 -7.13 23.02
CA ARG A 273 -12.65 -8.38 23.15
C ARG A 273 -11.85 -9.59 22.67
N VAL A 274 -10.85 -9.41 21.80
CA VAL A 274 -10.02 -10.51 21.28
C VAL A 274 -9.07 -11.05 22.36
N GLN A 275 -9.42 -12.20 22.94
CA GLN A 275 -8.67 -12.88 23.98
C GLN A 275 -7.48 -13.68 23.42
N ALA A 276 -7.64 -14.33 22.27
CA ALA A 276 -6.57 -15.09 21.61
C ALA A 276 -6.47 -14.71 20.13
N ALA A 277 -5.26 -14.59 19.59
CA ALA A 277 -5.09 -14.26 18.18
C ALA A 277 -3.97 -15.06 17.51
N ALA A 278 -4.10 -15.27 16.21
CA ALA A 278 -3.09 -15.91 15.39
C ALA A 278 -3.02 -15.31 13.97
N PRO A 279 -2.20 -14.28 13.74
CA PRO A 279 -1.93 -13.81 12.38
C PRO A 279 -1.06 -14.82 11.62
N VAL A 280 -1.52 -15.24 10.44
CA VAL A 280 -0.85 -16.27 9.60
C VAL A 280 -0.25 -15.64 8.35
N CYS A 281 1.02 -15.97 8.07
CA CYS A 281 1.78 -15.52 6.88
C CYS A 281 1.64 -14.02 6.61
N TYR A 282 1.97 -13.20 7.62
CA TYR A 282 1.94 -11.72 7.54
C TYR A 282 3.05 -11.09 8.38
N SER A 283 3.19 -11.54 9.63
CA SER A 283 4.06 -10.90 10.63
C SER A 283 5.54 -10.97 10.26
N THR A 284 6.09 -9.91 9.69
CA THR A 284 7.53 -9.75 9.39
C THR A 284 7.96 -8.31 9.69
N MET A 285 9.24 -8.05 9.99
CA MET A 285 9.70 -6.66 10.20
C MET A 285 9.69 -5.87 8.88
N TYR A 286 9.29 -4.59 8.92
CA TYR A 286 9.22 -3.76 7.70
C TYR A 286 10.54 -3.70 6.93
N ARG A 287 11.70 -3.73 7.59
CA ARG A 287 12.98 -3.66 6.87
C ARG A 287 13.10 -4.75 5.80
N TYR A 288 12.71 -5.98 6.13
CA TYR A 288 12.75 -7.10 5.18
C TYR A 288 11.70 -6.93 4.08
N LEU A 289 10.52 -6.42 4.44
CA LEU A 289 9.46 -6.15 3.48
C LEU A 289 9.88 -5.07 2.48
N ILE A 290 10.40 -3.93 2.95
CA ILE A 290 10.84 -2.80 2.12
C ILE A 290 12.01 -3.19 1.21
N ASP A 291 12.96 -3.95 1.73
CA ASP A 291 14.12 -4.40 0.95
C ASP A 291 13.72 -5.41 -0.13
N PHE A 292 12.85 -6.36 0.21
CA PHE A 292 12.53 -7.48 -0.68
C PHE A 292 11.36 -7.19 -1.64
N ASN A 293 10.22 -6.71 -1.14
CA ASN A 293 9.01 -6.48 -1.95
C ASN A 293 8.58 -5.01 -2.05
N GLY A 294 8.99 -4.17 -1.10
CA GLY A 294 8.51 -2.80 -0.98
C GLY A 294 7.17 -2.70 -0.26
N PRO A 295 6.64 -1.47 -0.15
CA PRO A 295 5.30 -1.23 0.41
C PRO A 295 4.25 -2.09 -0.30
N GLN A 296 3.26 -2.56 0.46
CA GLN A 296 2.22 -3.47 -0.05
C GLN A 296 1.01 -2.68 -0.59
N ASP A 297 -0.13 -3.35 -0.75
CA ASP A 297 -1.38 -2.73 -1.17
C ASP A 297 -1.92 -1.74 -0.12
N GLY A 298 -2.94 -0.98 -0.51
CA GLY A 298 -3.43 0.17 0.25
C GLY A 298 -3.87 -0.13 1.69
N GLU A 299 -4.28 -1.37 2.00
CA GLU A 299 -4.68 -1.74 3.37
C GLU A 299 -3.52 -1.72 4.38
N GLN A 300 -2.26 -1.78 3.91
CA GLN A 300 -1.07 -1.96 4.76
C GLN A 300 -0.19 -0.71 4.87
N ASN A 301 -0.55 0.36 4.18
CA ASN A 301 0.23 1.60 4.16
C ASN A 301 -0.47 2.65 5.02
N ILE A 302 0.12 2.96 6.18
CA ILE A 302 -0.42 3.93 7.15
C ILE A 302 0.49 5.16 7.17
N PHE A 303 -0.10 6.37 7.13
CA PHE A 303 0.68 7.60 7.02
C PHE A 303 1.68 7.73 8.17
N GLY A 304 2.94 8.01 7.84
CA GLY A 304 3.98 8.27 8.83
C GLY A 304 4.36 7.09 9.72
N GLN A 305 3.86 5.88 9.45
CA GLN A 305 4.07 4.71 10.32
C GLN A 305 5.55 4.42 10.58
N LEU A 306 6.37 4.43 9.53
CA LEU A 306 7.81 4.19 9.66
C LEU A 306 8.51 5.38 10.33
N ALA A 307 8.15 6.61 9.95
CA ALA A 307 8.74 7.82 10.55
C ALA A 307 8.45 7.96 12.05
N TYR A 308 7.27 7.51 12.49
CA TYR A 308 6.87 7.47 13.90
C TYR A 308 7.61 6.38 14.69
N GLY A 309 8.19 5.40 14.00
CA GLY A 309 8.83 4.23 14.60
C GLY A 309 7.84 3.16 15.01
N MET A 310 6.80 2.95 14.21
CA MET A 310 5.86 1.83 14.35
C MET A 310 6.17 0.77 13.28
N ASP A 311 6.49 -0.44 13.71
CA ASP A 311 6.75 -1.62 12.88
C ASP A 311 5.56 -2.60 12.92
N ILE A 312 5.53 -3.63 12.06
CA ILE A 312 4.53 -4.71 12.10
C ILE A 312 4.58 -5.45 13.44
N ALA A 313 5.75 -5.53 14.07
CA ALA A 313 5.90 -6.09 15.43
C ALA A 313 4.98 -5.40 16.45
N ASP A 314 4.76 -4.10 16.31
CA ASP A 314 4.03 -3.31 17.29
C ASP A 314 2.54 -3.69 17.36
N TYR A 315 1.97 -4.29 16.31
CA TYR A 315 0.62 -4.87 16.40
C TYR A 315 0.53 -6.00 17.44
N THR A 316 1.59 -6.81 17.57
CA THR A 316 1.68 -7.83 18.62
C THR A 316 1.99 -7.22 19.98
N LEU A 317 2.83 -6.18 20.02
CA LEU A 317 3.20 -5.52 21.29
C LEU A 317 2.02 -4.77 21.89
N MET A 318 1.22 -4.05 21.09
CA MET A 318 0.07 -3.25 21.51
C MET A 318 -0.95 -4.04 22.33
N ARG A 319 -1.12 -5.34 22.06
CA ARG A 319 -2.09 -6.18 22.78
C ARG A 319 -1.51 -6.99 23.93
N ALA A 320 -0.19 -6.95 24.14
CA ALA A 320 0.42 -7.69 25.23
C ALA A 320 -0.25 -7.31 26.57
N PRO A 321 -0.48 -8.26 27.49
CA PRO A 321 -0.01 -9.64 27.46
C PRO A 321 -1.02 -10.64 26.86
N LYS A 322 -1.97 -10.26 26.00
CA LYS A 322 -2.98 -11.21 25.49
C LYS A 322 -2.36 -12.27 24.55
N PRO A 323 -2.77 -13.55 24.64
CA PRO A 323 -2.20 -14.66 23.85
C PRO A 323 -2.14 -14.46 22.33
N THR A 324 -0.93 -14.41 21.76
CA THR A 324 -0.66 -14.30 20.30
C THR A 324 0.21 -15.46 19.78
N LEU A 325 -0.24 -16.15 18.73
CA LEU A 325 0.57 -17.11 17.97
C LEU A 325 0.96 -16.50 16.62
N ILE A 326 2.25 -16.32 16.37
CA ILE A 326 2.76 -15.92 15.07
C ILE A 326 2.89 -17.17 14.19
N CYS A 327 2.25 -17.19 13.03
CA CYS A 327 2.27 -18.35 12.13
C CYS A 327 2.94 -17.98 10.80
N ALA A 328 3.90 -18.78 10.33
CA ALA A 328 4.69 -18.47 9.14
C ALA A 328 4.96 -19.69 8.24
N GLY A 329 5.10 -19.46 6.94
CA GLY A 329 5.68 -20.42 5.99
C GLY A 329 7.16 -20.11 5.79
N THR A 330 8.04 -21.10 5.88
CA THR A 330 9.50 -20.90 5.74
C THR A 330 9.91 -20.52 4.31
N LEU A 331 9.08 -20.85 3.30
CA LEU A 331 9.29 -20.55 1.89
C LEU A 331 8.41 -19.39 1.39
N ASP A 332 7.86 -18.58 2.30
CA ASP A 332 7.04 -17.42 1.96
C ASP A 332 7.84 -16.38 1.14
N SER A 333 7.36 -16.09 -0.07
CA SER A 333 7.98 -15.13 -0.98
C SER A 333 7.50 -13.69 -0.74
N THR A 334 6.50 -13.49 0.11
CA THR A 334 6.00 -12.16 0.49
C THR A 334 6.59 -11.71 1.82
N PHE A 335 6.38 -12.52 2.86
CA PHE A 335 6.73 -12.19 4.24
C PHE A 335 7.89 -13.07 4.70
N LYS A 336 9.11 -12.55 4.59
CA LYS A 336 10.34 -13.31 4.86
C LYS A 336 10.39 -13.82 6.31
N ILE A 337 10.79 -15.09 6.44
CA ILE A 337 10.91 -15.79 7.72
C ILE A 337 11.91 -15.13 8.67
N ASP A 338 13.00 -14.56 8.14
CA ASP A 338 14.00 -13.86 8.96
C ASP A 338 13.40 -12.68 9.73
N GLY A 339 12.56 -11.89 9.06
CA GLY A 339 11.84 -10.79 9.70
C GLY A 339 10.76 -11.28 10.66
N THR A 340 10.19 -12.46 10.43
CA THR A 340 9.25 -13.08 11.37
C THR A 340 9.95 -13.48 12.67
N TRP A 341 11.15 -14.07 12.58
CA TRP A 341 11.96 -14.41 13.75
C TRP A 341 12.43 -13.18 14.53
N GLU A 342 12.85 -12.11 13.84
CA GLU A 342 13.22 -10.86 14.51
C GLU A 342 12.02 -10.30 15.28
N LEU A 343 10.85 -10.23 14.64
CA LEU A 343 9.59 -9.80 15.27
C LEU A 343 9.22 -10.67 16.48
N PHE A 344 9.25 -12.00 16.35
CA PHE A 344 8.92 -12.90 17.45
C PHE A 344 9.86 -12.72 18.64
N ARG A 345 11.18 -12.56 18.40
CA ARG A 345 12.16 -12.33 19.49
C ARG A 345 11.89 -11.03 20.23
N GLU A 346 11.51 -9.97 19.53
CA GLU A 346 11.07 -8.73 20.16
C GLU A 346 9.81 -8.94 21.00
N ALA A 347 8.76 -9.52 20.41
CA ALA A 347 7.53 -9.81 21.12
C ALA A 347 7.76 -10.68 22.35
N LYS A 348 8.60 -11.72 22.26
CA LYS A 348 8.95 -12.60 23.38
C LYS A 348 9.57 -11.82 24.53
N ARG A 349 10.57 -10.97 24.26
CA ARG A 349 11.22 -10.13 25.28
C ARG A 349 10.24 -9.14 25.91
N PHE A 350 9.37 -8.53 25.11
CA PHE A 350 8.35 -7.61 25.59
C PHE A 350 7.34 -8.31 26.53
N TYR A 351 6.84 -9.49 26.15
CA TYR A 351 5.95 -10.29 26.98
C TYR A 351 6.65 -10.79 28.26
N THR A 352 7.95 -11.12 28.20
CA THR A 352 8.75 -11.47 29.38
C THR A 352 8.84 -10.31 30.38
N ARG A 353 9.01 -9.07 29.93
CA ARG A 353 9.01 -7.88 30.81
C ARG A 353 7.69 -7.71 31.57
N LEU A 354 6.59 -8.12 30.95
CA LEU A 354 5.25 -8.13 31.56
C LEU A 354 4.98 -9.38 32.44
N GLY A 355 5.89 -10.36 32.48
CA GLY A 355 5.73 -11.60 33.23
C GLY A 355 4.90 -12.68 32.55
N TYR A 356 4.61 -12.56 31.25
CA TYR A 356 3.71 -13.45 30.50
C TYR A 356 4.35 -14.02 29.23
N ALA A 357 5.61 -14.45 29.33
CA ALA A 357 6.38 -14.92 28.17
C ALA A 357 5.68 -16.06 27.41
N GLU A 358 4.93 -16.93 28.10
CA GLU A 358 4.19 -18.06 27.55
C GLU A 358 3.02 -17.67 26.64
N ARG A 359 2.57 -16.40 26.71
CA ARG A 359 1.44 -15.88 25.91
C ARG A 359 1.84 -15.42 24.51
N VAL A 360 3.10 -15.56 24.14
CA VAL A 360 3.53 -15.38 22.74
C VAL A 360 4.32 -16.58 22.25
N GLY A 361 3.89 -17.13 21.12
CA GLY A 361 4.48 -18.30 20.46
C GLY A 361 4.67 -18.07 18.97
N ILE A 362 5.38 -19.02 18.35
CA ILE A 362 5.57 -19.08 16.89
C ILE A 362 5.31 -20.52 16.41
N ILE A 363 4.71 -20.66 15.23
CA ILE A 363 4.68 -21.90 14.45
C ILE A 363 5.16 -21.62 13.04
N GLU A 364 5.97 -22.54 12.51
CA GLU A 364 6.52 -22.49 11.17
C GLU A 364 6.17 -23.77 10.43
N ALA A 365 5.88 -23.63 9.14
CA ALA A 365 5.64 -24.77 8.25
C ALA A 365 6.61 -24.69 7.06
N ASP A 366 7.16 -25.83 6.65
CA ASP A 366 7.96 -25.98 5.43
C ASP A 366 7.08 -25.87 4.18
N ALA A 367 6.59 -24.66 3.96
CA ALA A 367 5.55 -24.35 3.02
C ALA A 367 5.74 -22.95 2.42
N PRO A 368 5.27 -22.75 1.18
CA PRO A 368 5.14 -21.42 0.61
C PRO A 368 4.06 -20.61 1.34
N HIS A 369 3.87 -19.37 0.91
CA HIS A 369 2.81 -18.49 1.40
C HIS A 369 1.41 -19.15 1.31
N GLY A 370 0.71 -19.27 2.44
CA GLY A 370 -0.66 -19.80 2.46
C GLY A 370 -1.09 -20.35 3.82
N PHE A 371 -2.40 -20.60 3.96
CA PHE A 371 -2.96 -21.13 5.19
C PHE A 371 -2.91 -22.67 5.20
N THR A 372 -1.72 -23.28 5.26
CA THR A 372 -1.55 -24.74 5.13
C THR A 372 -2.17 -25.53 6.29
N ILE A 373 -2.27 -26.86 6.14
CA ILE A 373 -2.80 -27.76 7.20
C ILE A 373 -2.06 -27.54 8.52
N GLN A 374 -0.73 -27.52 8.50
CA GLN A 374 0.11 -27.34 9.69
C GLN A 374 -0.22 -26.03 10.42
N LEU A 375 -0.43 -24.95 9.66
CA LEU A 375 -0.77 -23.65 10.22
C LEU A 375 -2.22 -23.61 10.73
N ARG A 376 -3.18 -24.22 10.02
CA ARG A 376 -4.59 -24.34 10.49
C ARG A 376 -4.70 -25.15 11.77
N GLU A 377 -3.98 -26.27 11.86
CA GLU A 377 -3.90 -27.08 13.08
C GLU A 377 -3.24 -26.31 14.23
N GLY A 378 -2.14 -25.61 13.98
CA GLY A 378 -1.48 -24.76 14.97
C GLY A 378 -2.40 -23.68 15.54
N VAL A 379 -3.13 -23.00 14.66
CA VAL A 379 -4.17 -22.03 15.03
C VAL A 379 -5.25 -22.67 15.88
N ALA A 380 -5.81 -23.81 15.45
CA ALA A 380 -6.86 -24.50 16.20
C ALA A 380 -6.40 -24.91 17.60
N ARG A 381 -5.17 -25.44 17.73
CA ARG A 381 -4.56 -25.80 19.03
C ARG A 381 -4.37 -24.56 19.91
N TRP A 382 -3.92 -23.43 19.35
CA TRP A 382 -3.78 -22.18 20.10
C TRP A 382 -5.11 -21.64 20.63
N MET A 383 -6.14 -21.63 19.78
CA MET A 383 -7.49 -21.21 20.19
C MET A 383 -8.07 -22.16 21.22
N ASN A 384 -7.91 -23.47 21.04
CA ASN A 384 -8.36 -24.48 22.01
C ASN A 384 -7.69 -24.31 23.38
N ARG A 385 -6.39 -23.99 23.41
CA ARG A 385 -5.67 -23.68 24.65
C ARG A 385 -6.25 -22.46 25.35
N TRP A 386 -6.35 -21.33 24.65
CA TRP A 386 -6.64 -20.04 25.29
C TRP A 386 -8.13 -19.71 25.44
N LEU A 387 -9.00 -20.33 24.63
CA LEU A 387 -10.45 -20.12 24.70
C LEU A 387 -11.17 -21.29 25.39
N LEU A 388 -10.64 -22.51 25.33
CA LEU A 388 -11.28 -23.68 25.93
C LEU A 388 -10.50 -24.27 27.12
N ASN A 389 -9.30 -23.78 27.41
CA ASN A 389 -8.40 -24.34 28.42
C ASN A 389 -8.13 -25.84 28.18
N LYS A 390 -7.93 -26.21 26.92
CA LYS A 390 -7.66 -27.59 26.48
C LYS A 390 -6.34 -27.67 25.72
N GLU A 391 -5.48 -28.61 26.10
CA GLU A 391 -4.17 -28.84 25.49
C GLU A 391 -4.10 -30.24 24.84
N ASN A 392 -5.11 -30.59 24.05
CA ASN A 392 -5.11 -31.82 23.25
C ASN A 392 -4.61 -31.57 21.82
N PRO A 393 -4.04 -32.60 21.15
CA PRO A 393 -3.76 -32.51 19.73
C PRO A 393 -5.06 -32.30 18.94
N ILE A 394 -4.95 -31.54 17.86
CA ILE A 394 -6.00 -31.31 16.87
C ILE A 394 -5.38 -31.55 15.50
N PHE A 395 -5.97 -32.42 14.70
CA PHE A 395 -5.53 -32.71 13.34
C PHE A 395 -6.67 -32.42 12.37
N GLU A 396 -6.33 -31.86 11.22
CA GLU A 396 -7.30 -31.70 10.14
C GLU A 396 -7.52 -33.05 9.46
N VAL A 397 -8.77 -33.34 9.09
CA VAL A 397 -9.09 -34.51 8.28
C VAL A 397 -8.61 -34.25 6.85
N GLU A 398 -7.80 -35.16 6.33
CA GLU A 398 -7.38 -35.14 4.92
C GLU A 398 -8.62 -35.16 4.01
N ASP A 399 -8.58 -34.38 2.93
CA ASP A 399 -9.71 -34.21 2.00
C ASP A 399 -11.03 -33.74 2.63
N GLN A 400 -10.98 -33.01 3.75
CA GLN A 400 -12.16 -32.39 4.36
C GLN A 400 -12.99 -31.66 3.28
N PRO A 401 -14.24 -32.12 3.01
CA PRO A 401 -15.09 -31.53 2.00
C PRO A 401 -15.47 -30.10 2.40
N VAL A 402 -15.66 -29.29 1.38
CA VAL A 402 -16.03 -27.88 1.45
C VAL A 402 -17.28 -27.65 0.61
N PHE A 403 -18.06 -26.63 0.96
CA PHE A 403 -19.25 -26.23 0.20
C PHE A 403 -18.85 -25.46 -1.05
N THR A 404 -19.72 -25.43 -2.06
CA THR A 404 -19.50 -24.62 -3.26
C THR A 404 -19.65 -23.12 -2.97
N ASP A 405 -19.13 -22.29 -3.87
CA ASP A 405 -19.26 -20.83 -3.77
C ASP A 405 -20.75 -20.41 -3.75
N GLU A 406 -21.60 -21.08 -4.52
CA GLU A 406 -23.05 -20.83 -4.59
C GLU A 406 -23.78 -21.21 -3.30
N GLU A 407 -23.39 -22.31 -2.64
CA GLU A 407 -23.98 -22.72 -1.37
C GLU A 407 -23.68 -21.71 -0.25
N LEU A 408 -22.52 -21.05 -0.30
CA LEU A 408 -22.07 -20.07 0.70
C LEU A 408 -22.41 -18.61 0.35
N GLN A 409 -22.95 -18.39 -0.86
CA GLN A 409 -23.33 -17.07 -1.35
C GLN A 409 -24.39 -16.45 -0.44
N CYS A 410 -24.25 -15.15 -0.22
CA CYS A 410 -25.14 -14.37 0.60
C CYS A 410 -26.03 -13.41 -0.21
N SER A 411 -25.40 -12.65 -1.10
CA SER A 411 -26.08 -11.74 -2.02
C SER A 411 -26.95 -12.49 -3.03
N GLN A 412 -27.96 -11.81 -3.57
CA GLN A 412 -28.81 -12.39 -4.60
C GLN A 412 -28.09 -12.46 -5.95
N SER A 413 -27.22 -11.49 -6.21
CA SER A 413 -26.51 -11.32 -7.48
C SER A 413 -25.11 -11.95 -7.52
N GLY A 414 -24.60 -12.45 -6.40
CA GLY A 414 -23.20 -12.86 -6.25
C GLY A 414 -22.22 -11.70 -6.02
N GLN A 415 -22.68 -10.45 -6.08
CA GLN A 415 -21.94 -9.26 -5.66
C GLN A 415 -22.90 -8.28 -4.98
N ILE A 416 -22.77 -8.08 -3.66
CA ILE A 416 -23.69 -7.28 -2.84
C ILE A 416 -23.91 -5.86 -3.38
N LEU A 417 -22.93 -5.27 -4.06
CA LEU A 417 -23.06 -3.94 -4.68
C LEU A 417 -24.09 -3.88 -5.82
N LEU A 418 -24.48 -5.01 -6.39
CA LEU A 418 -25.54 -5.12 -7.39
C LEU A 418 -26.92 -5.35 -6.77
N ASP A 419 -26.99 -5.67 -5.48
CA ASP A 419 -28.26 -5.85 -4.77
C ASP A 419 -28.85 -4.48 -4.39
N ALA A 420 -30.18 -4.41 -4.31
CA ALA A 420 -30.88 -3.14 -4.07
C ALA A 420 -30.58 -2.58 -2.67
N GLY A 421 -30.23 -1.29 -2.61
CA GLY A 421 -30.02 -0.55 -1.36
C GLY A 421 -28.58 -0.59 -0.83
N GLU A 422 -27.66 -1.29 -1.50
CA GLU A 422 -26.24 -1.31 -1.12
C GLU A 422 -25.55 0.03 -1.47
N ARG A 423 -24.65 0.48 -0.60
CA ARG A 423 -23.81 1.65 -0.80
C ARG A 423 -22.36 1.22 -0.98
N SER A 424 -21.71 1.74 -2.02
CA SER A 424 -20.28 1.54 -2.21
C SER A 424 -19.45 2.33 -1.20
N LEU A 425 -18.21 1.88 -0.97
CA LEU A 425 -17.23 2.67 -0.22
C LEU A 425 -16.99 4.04 -0.86
N PHE A 426 -17.01 4.13 -2.20
CA PHE A 426 -16.84 5.39 -2.90
C PHE A 426 -17.97 6.38 -2.59
N ALA A 427 -19.22 5.90 -2.45
CA ALA A 427 -20.33 6.73 -2.01
C ALA A 427 -20.20 7.15 -0.54
N VAL A 428 -19.64 6.30 0.33
CA VAL A 428 -19.31 6.67 1.72
C VAL A 428 -18.25 7.77 1.74
N ASN A 429 -17.18 7.63 0.95
CA ASN A 429 -16.12 8.63 0.82
C ASN A 429 -16.63 9.94 0.19
N ASP A 430 -17.49 9.88 -0.82
CA ASP A 430 -18.05 11.08 -1.46
C ASP A 430 -18.91 11.88 -0.47
N ASN A 431 -19.73 11.22 0.33
CA ASN A 431 -20.50 11.90 1.39
C ASN A 431 -19.59 12.60 2.42
N LEU A 432 -18.45 12.02 2.76
CA LEU A 432 -17.46 12.68 3.62
C LEU A 432 -16.80 13.87 2.90
N ASN A 433 -16.45 13.69 1.62
CA ASN A 433 -15.87 14.75 0.81
C ASN A 433 -16.80 15.96 0.67
N GLN A 434 -18.11 15.74 0.46
CA GLN A 434 -19.09 16.82 0.36
C GLN A 434 -19.16 17.66 1.65
N LYS A 435 -19.13 17.01 2.82
CA LYS A 435 -19.08 17.71 4.12
C LYS A 435 -17.80 18.54 4.24
N LEU A 436 -16.65 17.93 3.98
CA LEU A 436 -15.36 18.61 4.05
C LEU A 436 -15.22 19.71 2.99
N ALA A 437 -15.88 19.61 1.84
CA ALA A 437 -15.85 20.63 0.80
C ALA A 437 -16.51 21.93 1.28
N ALA A 438 -17.64 21.84 2.01
CA ALA A 438 -18.27 22.99 2.62
C ALA A 438 -17.38 23.65 3.68
N GLU A 439 -16.72 22.85 4.53
CA GLU A 439 -15.77 23.35 5.53
C GLU A 439 -14.55 24.04 4.88
N ARG A 440 -14.00 23.45 3.82
CA ARG A 440 -12.90 24.06 3.05
C ARG A 440 -13.33 25.38 2.42
N ALA A 441 -14.51 25.43 1.79
CA ALA A 441 -15.02 26.66 1.18
C ALA A 441 -15.21 27.77 2.23
N ALA A 442 -15.78 27.45 3.39
CA ALA A 442 -15.91 28.37 4.49
C ALA A 442 -14.54 28.89 4.95
N PHE A 443 -13.57 28.00 5.19
CA PHE A 443 -12.20 28.35 5.58
C PHE A 443 -11.55 29.31 4.58
N TRP A 444 -11.60 29.02 3.27
CA TRP A 444 -11.01 29.88 2.25
C TRP A 444 -11.70 31.24 2.14
N SER A 445 -13.01 31.31 2.37
CA SER A 445 -13.76 32.58 2.31
C SER A 445 -13.52 33.49 3.52
N SER A 446 -13.22 32.91 4.68
CA SER A 446 -13.09 33.64 5.95
C SER A 446 -11.65 33.88 6.40
N THR A 447 -10.66 33.35 5.67
CA THR A 447 -9.25 33.38 6.06
C THR A 447 -8.45 34.21 5.07
N ASP A 448 -7.54 35.05 5.57
CA ASP A 448 -6.59 35.78 4.74
C ASP A 448 -5.77 34.80 3.86
N VAL A 449 -5.47 35.20 2.61
CA VAL A 449 -4.80 34.34 1.63
C VAL A 449 -3.42 33.90 2.10
N SER A 450 -2.68 34.75 2.85
CA SER A 450 -1.39 34.37 3.41
C SER A 450 -1.56 33.28 4.47
N ALA A 451 -2.47 33.48 5.42
CA ALA A 451 -2.75 32.49 6.47
C ALA A 451 -3.28 31.17 5.89
N ALA A 452 -4.09 31.23 4.84
CA ALA A 452 -4.57 30.03 4.13
C ALA A 452 -3.42 29.29 3.42
N ARG A 453 -2.47 30.03 2.80
CA ARG A 453 -1.24 29.44 2.22
C ARG A 453 -0.35 28.83 3.28
N ASP A 454 -0.22 29.44 4.46
CA ASP A 454 0.53 28.89 5.58
C ASP A 454 -0.10 27.59 6.07
N LYS A 455 -1.44 27.53 6.13
CA LYS A 455 -2.14 26.27 6.44
C LYS A 455 -1.91 25.18 5.39
N VAL A 456 -1.89 25.53 4.11
CA VAL A 456 -1.54 24.58 3.04
C VAL A 456 -0.09 24.08 3.20
N ARG A 457 0.86 24.95 3.56
CA ARG A 457 2.25 24.55 3.84
C ARG A 457 2.34 23.66 5.07
N GLU A 458 1.61 23.96 6.14
CA GLU A 458 1.55 23.15 7.35
C GLU A 458 1.05 21.73 7.03
N ILE A 459 -0.08 21.61 6.32
CA ILE A 459 -0.69 20.31 5.98
C ILE A 459 0.18 19.52 5.00
N SER A 460 0.71 20.18 3.96
CA SER A 460 1.54 19.51 2.95
C SER A 460 2.96 19.20 3.45
N GLY A 461 3.42 19.90 4.49
CA GLY A 461 4.79 19.84 4.99
C GLY A 461 5.81 20.55 4.09
N ILE A 462 5.38 21.28 3.06
CA ILE A 462 6.27 21.98 2.11
C ILE A 462 7.01 23.10 2.83
N GLN A 463 8.32 22.95 2.89
CA GLN A 463 9.19 23.95 3.51
C GLN A 463 9.15 25.29 2.73
N PRO A 464 9.17 26.44 3.44
CA PRO A 464 9.41 27.73 2.81
C PRO A 464 10.70 27.73 2.00
N LEU A 465 10.75 28.50 0.92
CA LEU A 465 11.97 28.56 0.11
C LEU A 465 13.17 28.92 0.97
N GLY A 466 13.10 29.92 1.86
CA GLY A 466 14.25 30.34 2.68
C GLY A 466 14.86 29.26 3.58
N SER A 467 14.14 28.19 3.92
CA SER A 467 14.67 27.09 4.75
C SER A 467 15.24 25.92 3.94
N LEU A 468 14.96 25.85 2.63
CA LEU A 468 15.52 24.81 1.77
C LEU A 468 17.01 25.10 1.51
N PRO A 469 17.93 24.15 1.76
CA PRO A 469 19.34 24.33 1.45
C PRO A 469 19.57 24.64 -0.03
N ARG A 470 20.71 25.27 -0.35
CA ARG A 470 21.10 25.45 -1.74
C ARG A 470 21.51 24.10 -2.32
N PRO A 471 21.04 23.74 -3.53
CA PRO A 471 21.48 22.52 -4.18
C PRO A 471 22.89 22.70 -4.75
N GLU A 472 23.56 21.58 -4.98
CA GLU A 472 24.77 21.54 -5.79
C GLU A 472 24.41 21.48 -7.29
N PHE A 473 25.30 22.00 -8.13
CA PHE A 473 25.12 22.00 -9.59
C PHE A 473 26.33 21.42 -10.27
N LYS A 474 26.07 20.56 -11.25
CA LYS A 474 27.10 20.02 -12.13
C LYS A 474 26.64 20.12 -13.58
N GLU A 475 27.47 20.74 -14.42
CA GLU A 475 27.29 20.69 -15.87
C GLU A 475 27.68 19.30 -16.37
N ALA A 476 26.77 18.66 -17.10
CA ALA A 476 26.94 17.33 -17.69
C ALA A 476 27.26 17.38 -19.18
N GLY A 477 27.11 18.54 -19.82
CA GLY A 477 27.41 18.76 -21.23
C GLY A 477 26.64 19.95 -21.80
N SER A 478 26.86 20.27 -23.08
CA SER A 478 26.10 21.30 -23.77
C SER A 478 25.88 20.96 -25.24
N ILE A 479 24.84 21.53 -25.83
CA ILE A 479 24.47 21.40 -27.24
C ILE A 479 24.20 22.81 -27.77
N SER A 480 24.67 23.11 -28.97
CA SER A 480 24.40 24.39 -29.64
C SER A 480 23.35 24.20 -30.72
N ARG A 481 22.35 25.08 -30.75
CA ARG A 481 21.36 25.17 -31.82
C ARG A 481 21.33 26.57 -32.39
N ASP A 482 20.62 26.76 -33.50
CA ASP A 482 20.52 28.08 -34.12
C ASP A 482 19.81 29.08 -33.19
N GLY A 483 20.53 30.13 -32.78
CA GLY A 483 20.04 31.18 -31.90
C GLY A 483 20.18 30.94 -30.39
N TYR A 484 20.60 29.75 -29.93
CA TYR A 484 20.67 29.43 -28.49
C TYR A 484 21.57 28.22 -28.16
N GLN A 485 21.96 28.10 -26.90
CA GLN A 485 22.69 26.97 -26.34
C GLN A 485 21.84 26.22 -25.30
N ILE A 486 21.91 24.90 -25.28
CA ILE A 486 21.32 24.04 -24.25
C ILE A 486 22.45 23.54 -23.34
N GLN A 487 22.37 23.84 -22.06
CA GLN A 487 23.26 23.26 -21.04
C GLN A 487 22.53 22.12 -20.32
N LYS A 488 23.17 20.96 -20.25
CA LYS A 488 22.71 19.81 -19.48
C LYS A 488 23.21 19.96 -18.05
N LEU A 489 22.30 19.97 -17.08
CA LEU A 489 22.62 20.24 -15.68
C LEU A 489 22.08 19.14 -14.78
N ILE A 490 22.89 18.72 -13.81
CA ILE A 490 22.44 17.92 -12.68
C ILE A 490 22.31 18.86 -11.48
N VAL A 491 21.08 19.05 -11.01
CA VAL A 491 20.76 19.78 -9.78
C VAL A 491 20.64 18.76 -8.66
N THR A 492 21.48 18.84 -7.62
CA THR A 492 21.44 17.90 -6.49
C THR A 492 21.02 18.64 -5.23
N PRO A 493 19.74 18.54 -4.82
CA PRO A 493 19.30 19.07 -3.52
C PRO A 493 19.94 18.30 -2.36
N ASP A 494 19.84 18.85 -1.15
CA ASP A 494 20.43 18.29 0.08
C ASP A 494 19.97 16.85 0.41
N HIS A 495 18.76 16.46 -0.03
CA HIS A 495 18.30 15.07 0.09
C HIS A 495 19.05 14.09 -0.84
N GLY A 496 19.97 14.57 -1.68
CA GLY A 496 20.92 13.77 -2.45
C GLY A 496 20.35 13.10 -3.71
N THR A 497 19.08 13.32 -4.06
CA THR A 497 18.50 12.75 -5.30
C THR A 497 18.76 13.70 -6.46
N PRO A 498 19.51 13.29 -7.50
CA PRO A 498 19.83 14.19 -8.61
C PRO A 498 18.59 14.48 -9.46
N LEU A 499 18.40 15.75 -9.79
CA LEU A 499 17.35 16.27 -10.65
C LEU A 499 17.98 16.73 -11.98
N PRO A 500 17.75 16.01 -13.08
CA PRO A 500 18.29 16.39 -14.37
C PRO A 500 17.50 17.55 -14.97
N ALA A 501 18.21 18.50 -15.55
CA ALA A 501 17.64 19.70 -16.14
C ALA A 501 18.32 20.08 -17.46
N LEU A 502 17.58 20.76 -18.32
CA LEU A 502 18.05 21.37 -19.55
C LEU A 502 17.86 22.89 -19.43
N LEU A 503 18.96 23.63 -19.42
CA LEU A 503 18.95 25.09 -19.37
C LEU A 503 19.20 25.64 -20.78
N PHE A 504 18.16 26.21 -21.37
CA PHE A 504 18.19 26.83 -22.68
C PHE A 504 18.53 28.31 -22.54
N LEU A 505 19.61 28.73 -23.20
CA LEU A 505 20.19 30.05 -23.11
C LEU A 505 20.19 30.69 -24.49
N PRO A 506 19.36 31.72 -24.75
CA PRO A 506 19.40 32.42 -26.01
C PRO A 506 20.69 33.23 -26.14
N ASN A 507 21.15 33.39 -27.38
CA ASN A 507 22.30 34.21 -27.70
C ASN A 507 22.11 35.66 -27.23
N MET A 508 20.87 36.16 -27.31
CA MET A 508 20.45 37.43 -26.75
C MET A 508 19.39 37.19 -25.66
N ARG A 509 19.75 37.46 -24.41
CA ARG A 509 18.86 37.32 -23.25
C ARG A 509 18.10 38.62 -23.04
N GLN A 510 16.87 38.69 -23.54
CA GLN A 510 16.04 39.90 -23.51
C GLN A 510 14.66 39.66 -22.88
N GLY A 511 14.28 38.41 -22.67
CA GLY A 511 13.00 38.00 -22.11
C GLY A 511 13.07 37.57 -20.64
N ASP A 512 12.09 36.77 -20.24
CA ASP A 512 11.86 36.33 -18.87
C ASP A 512 12.66 35.07 -18.50
N LEU A 513 12.60 34.72 -17.22
CA LEU A 513 13.06 33.44 -16.69
C LEU A 513 11.88 32.48 -16.61
N VAL A 514 11.95 31.36 -17.33
CA VAL A 514 10.87 30.38 -17.38
C VAL A 514 11.34 29.05 -16.79
N LEU A 515 10.71 28.61 -15.71
CA LEU A 515 10.83 27.23 -15.22
C LEU A 515 9.78 26.38 -15.94
N TYR A 516 10.23 25.48 -16.81
CA TYR A 516 9.37 24.63 -17.63
C TYR A 516 9.20 23.25 -17.01
N LEU A 517 7.96 22.88 -16.67
CA LEU A 517 7.62 21.62 -16.02
C LEU A 517 6.62 20.86 -16.88
N HIS A 518 6.93 19.61 -17.21
CA HIS A 518 6.06 18.78 -18.04
C HIS A 518 5.90 17.38 -17.43
N GLY A 519 4.67 16.84 -17.41
CA GLY A 519 4.36 15.56 -16.77
C GLY A 519 5.04 14.34 -17.41
N GLY A 520 5.40 14.44 -18.69
CA GLY A 520 6.22 13.45 -19.40
C GLY A 520 7.73 13.65 -19.27
N GLY A 521 8.18 14.69 -18.55
CA GLY A 521 9.59 15.04 -18.38
C GLY A 521 10.08 16.16 -19.29
N LYS A 522 11.26 16.68 -18.98
CA LYS A 522 11.88 17.88 -19.56
C LYS A 522 12.19 17.80 -21.07
N GLN A 523 12.19 16.59 -21.64
CA GLN A 523 12.53 16.37 -23.05
C GLN A 523 11.32 16.49 -23.98
N VAL A 524 10.08 16.39 -23.47
CA VAL A 524 8.89 16.23 -24.32
C VAL A 524 8.69 17.37 -25.32
N GLU A 525 9.02 18.60 -24.93
CA GLU A 525 8.85 19.79 -25.77
C GLU A 525 10.19 20.49 -26.02
N ALA A 526 11.29 19.74 -25.95
CA ALA A 526 12.66 20.23 -26.13
C ALA A 526 13.18 20.13 -27.57
N GLU A 527 12.41 19.55 -28.49
CA GLU A 527 12.79 19.43 -29.90
C GLU A 527 12.67 20.75 -30.66
N THR A 528 13.35 20.87 -31.79
CA THR A 528 13.26 22.05 -32.68
C THR A 528 11.82 22.27 -33.14
N GLY A 529 11.33 23.52 -33.07
CA GLY A 529 9.96 23.89 -33.39
C GLY A 529 8.94 23.68 -32.27
N ALA A 530 9.30 23.00 -31.17
CA ALA A 530 8.42 22.80 -30.02
C ALA A 530 8.33 24.04 -29.10
N ALA A 531 7.47 23.96 -28.08
CA ALA A 531 7.13 25.09 -27.21
C ALA A 531 8.35 25.73 -26.52
N ILE A 532 9.32 24.94 -26.05
CA ILE A 532 10.52 25.48 -25.38
C ILE A 532 11.35 26.32 -26.35
N GLU A 533 11.49 25.89 -27.61
CA GLU A 533 12.26 26.66 -28.60
C GLU A 533 11.60 28.01 -28.90
N GLN A 534 10.26 28.06 -28.95
CA GLN A 534 9.53 29.30 -29.20
C GLN A 534 9.82 30.36 -28.12
N LEU A 535 9.83 29.95 -26.84
CA LEU A 535 10.19 30.82 -25.72
C LEU A 535 11.65 31.30 -25.83
N VAL A 536 12.57 30.37 -26.06
CA VAL A 536 14.00 30.70 -26.14
C VAL A 536 14.31 31.64 -27.30
N LYS A 537 13.67 31.44 -28.47
CA LYS A 537 13.82 32.34 -29.63
C LYS A 537 13.24 33.74 -29.40
N GLN A 538 12.32 33.90 -28.44
CA GLN A 538 11.83 35.22 -28.00
C GLN A 538 12.81 35.93 -27.05
N GLY A 539 13.88 35.24 -26.62
CA GLY A 539 14.90 35.79 -25.73
C GLY A 539 14.74 35.37 -24.26
N ASP A 540 13.81 34.47 -23.95
CA ASP A 540 13.62 33.90 -22.61
C ASP A 540 14.73 32.89 -22.27
N VAL A 541 15.11 32.85 -20.98
CA VAL A 541 15.95 31.77 -20.45
C VAL A 541 15.03 30.70 -19.87
N VAL A 542 15.10 29.48 -20.42
CA VAL A 542 14.19 28.39 -20.04
C VAL A 542 14.94 27.29 -19.33
N LEU A 543 14.52 26.91 -18.12
CA LEU A 543 15.01 25.74 -17.40
C LEU A 543 13.93 24.66 -17.42
N ALA A 544 14.13 23.61 -18.20
CA ALA A 544 13.27 22.43 -18.18
C ALA A 544 13.79 21.40 -17.17
N LEU A 545 12.95 20.92 -16.25
CA LEU A 545 13.35 20.10 -15.10
C LEU A 545 12.58 18.79 -15.01
N ASP A 546 13.30 17.69 -14.76
CA ASP A 546 12.71 16.46 -14.24
C ASP A 546 12.73 16.47 -12.70
N VAL A 547 11.56 16.66 -12.08
CA VAL A 547 11.39 16.45 -10.63
C VAL A 547 11.35 14.96 -10.30
N ARG A 548 11.47 14.60 -9.01
CA ARG A 548 11.44 13.20 -8.57
C ARG A 548 10.27 12.40 -9.17
N CYS A 549 10.58 11.20 -9.66
CA CYS A 549 9.64 10.27 -10.29
C CYS A 549 9.04 10.77 -11.62
N ILE A 550 9.68 11.71 -12.31
CA ILE A 550 9.29 12.22 -13.64
C ILE A 550 10.52 12.17 -14.57
N GLY A 551 10.30 11.92 -15.86
CA GLY A 551 11.34 11.87 -16.87
C GLY A 551 12.46 10.87 -16.53
N GLU A 552 13.71 11.32 -16.52
CA GLU A 552 14.88 10.48 -16.21
C GLU A 552 14.93 9.98 -14.76
N THR A 553 14.23 10.64 -13.83
CA THR A 553 14.15 10.17 -12.42
C THR A 553 13.00 9.19 -12.20
N SER A 554 12.15 8.97 -13.21
CA SER A 554 11.06 8.01 -13.16
C SER A 554 11.58 6.59 -13.28
N ARG A 555 10.99 5.67 -12.51
CA ARG A 555 11.33 4.25 -12.60
C ARG A 555 10.69 3.62 -13.83
N LYS A 556 11.45 3.47 -14.92
CA LYS A 556 10.91 2.94 -16.19
C LYS A 556 10.46 1.47 -16.11
N ASN A 557 11.17 0.64 -15.34
CA ASN A 557 10.92 -0.81 -15.24
C ASN A 557 10.60 -1.23 -13.80
N ASN A 558 9.37 -1.00 -13.36
CA ASN A 558 8.91 -1.50 -12.06
C ASN A 558 8.18 -2.84 -12.21
N ARG A 559 8.93 -3.95 -12.15
CA ARG A 559 8.39 -5.33 -12.19
C ARG A 559 7.36 -5.59 -11.08
N ARG A 560 7.34 -4.77 -10.02
CA ARG A 560 6.46 -4.93 -8.86
C ARG A 560 5.11 -4.22 -9.00
N ILE A 561 4.81 -3.59 -10.15
CA ILE A 561 3.51 -2.96 -10.43
C ILE A 561 2.56 -3.88 -11.22
N GLY A 562 3.06 -5.02 -11.70
CA GLY A 562 2.29 -5.97 -12.50
C GLY A 562 0.95 -6.36 -11.88
N TRP A 563 0.84 -6.44 -10.54
CA TRP A 563 -0.42 -6.77 -9.85
C TRP A 563 -1.52 -5.72 -10.00
N SER A 564 -1.17 -4.47 -10.33
CA SER A 564 -2.12 -3.39 -10.59
C SER A 564 -2.41 -3.20 -12.09
N HIS A 565 -1.74 -3.96 -12.97
CA HIS A 565 -1.89 -3.95 -14.44
C HIS A 565 -2.06 -2.56 -15.07
N GLY A 566 -1.21 -1.60 -14.67
CA GLY A 566 -1.20 -0.26 -15.25
C GLY A 566 -2.23 0.71 -14.66
N LEU A 567 -3.06 0.29 -13.71
CA LEU A 567 -3.91 1.22 -12.94
C LEU A 567 -3.06 2.19 -12.11
N LEU A 568 -1.96 1.69 -11.58
CA LEU A 568 -1.02 2.48 -10.81
C LEU A 568 0.17 2.81 -11.67
N GLY A 569 0.55 4.09 -11.67
CA GLY A 569 1.73 4.55 -12.40
C GLY A 569 3.03 3.91 -11.86
N PRO A 570 4.11 3.94 -12.65
CA PRO A 570 5.39 3.25 -12.37
C PRO A 570 6.03 3.55 -11.00
N ASN A 571 5.58 4.63 -10.34
CA ASN A 571 6.14 5.21 -9.13
C ASN A 571 5.30 4.93 -7.87
N TYR A 572 4.38 3.96 -7.90
CA TYR A 572 3.53 3.65 -6.73
C TYR A 572 4.35 3.33 -5.47
N HIS A 573 5.44 2.59 -5.60
CA HIS A 573 6.28 2.21 -4.45
C HIS A 573 6.95 3.42 -3.80
N GLU A 574 7.40 4.37 -4.60
CA GLU A 574 7.97 5.64 -4.15
C GLU A 574 6.90 6.47 -3.43
N CYS A 575 5.69 6.57 -4.00
CA CYS A 575 4.56 7.22 -3.36
C CYS A 575 4.22 6.58 -2.00
N ALA A 576 4.12 5.25 -1.96
CA ALA A 576 3.74 4.52 -0.75
C ALA A 576 4.83 4.56 0.32
N LEU A 577 6.12 4.47 -0.06
CA LEU A 577 7.22 4.56 0.89
C LEU A 577 7.38 5.99 1.43
N ALA A 578 7.20 7.01 0.59
CA ALA A 578 7.13 8.40 1.05
C ALA A 578 5.98 8.58 2.05
N TYR A 579 4.79 8.04 1.75
CA TYR A 579 3.63 8.10 2.63
C TYR A 579 3.88 7.42 3.98
N LEU A 580 4.50 6.23 3.99
CA LEU A 580 4.94 5.54 5.20
C LEU A 580 5.98 6.33 6.03
N LEU A 581 6.79 7.17 5.36
CA LEU A 581 7.75 8.08 5.98
C LEU A 581 7.14 9.43 6.38
N GLY A 582 5.83 9.61 6.27
CA GLY A 582 5.13 10.84 6.67
C GLY A 582 5.31 11.97 5.65
N GLU A 583 5.61 11.62 4.40
CA GLU A 583 5.84 12.54 3.29
C GLU A 583 4.79 12.35 2.19
N SER A 584 4.75 13.29 1.25
CA SER A 584 3.92 13.17 0.05
C SER A 584 4.71 13.51 -1.21
N MET A 585 4.39 12.87 -2.33
CA MET A 585 5.00 13.25 -3.61
C MET A 585 4.69 14.70 -4.02
N VAL A 586 3.57 15.26 -3.52
CA VAL A 586 3.25 16.68 -3.68
C VAL A 586 4.33 17.53 -3.01
N LYS A 587 4.65 17.24 -1.74
CA LYS A 587 5.71 17.95 -1.02
C LYS A 587 7.06 17.80 -1.71
N LEU A 588 7.47 16.56 -1.96
CA LEU A 588 8.78 16.25 -2.51
C LEU A 588 8.98 16.98 -3.85
N ARG A 589 8.02 16.91 -4.77
CA ARG A 589 8.13 17.61 -6.06
C ARG A 589 8.02 19.12 -5.94
N ALA A 590 7.20 19.64 -5.03
CA ALA A 590 7.11 21.09 -4.80
C ALA A 590 8.45 21.66 -4.29
N GLU A 591 9.14 20.95 -3.40
CA GLU A 591 10.46 21.35 -2.92
C GLU A 591 11.52 21.28 -4.03
N ASP A 592 11.47 20.26 -4.91
CA ASP A 592 12.32 20.18 -6.11
C ASP A 592 12.14 21.41 -7.01
N ILE A 593 10.87 21.81 -7.24
CA ILE A 593 10.49 22.97 -8.06
C ILE A 593 10.98 24.26 -7.41
N LEU A 594 10.80 24.43 -6.10
CA LEU A 594 11.24 25.62 -5.36
C LEU A 594 12.77 25.79 -5.43
N VAL A 595 13.50 24.69 -5.26
CA VAL A 595 14.97 24.65 -5.37
C VAL A 595 15.43 25.05 -6.78
N ALA A 596 14.78 24.52 -7.83
CA ALA A 596 15.10 24.87 -9.21
C ALA A 596 14.71 26.32 -9.57
N ALA A 597 13.60 26.83 -9.04
CA ALA A 597 13.20 28.23 -9.23
C ALA A 597 14.23 29.20 -8.62
N ARG A 598 14.76 28.88 -7.43
CA ARG A 598 15.86 29.66 -6.85
C ARG A 598 17.09 29.64 -7.74
N PHE A 599 17.51 28.46 -8.20
CA PHE A 599 18.64 28.33 -9.10
C PHE A 599 18.51 29.23 -10.34
N LEU A 600 17.35 29.16 -11.00
CA LEU A 600 17.08 29.95 -12.18
C LEU A 600 17.19 31.46 -11.91
N SER A 601 16.70 31.92 -10.75
CA SER A 601 16.83 33.33 -10.34
C SER A 601 18.30 33.76 -10.09
N GLU A 602 19.16 32.85 -9.63
CA GLU A 602 20.57 33.13 -9.36
C GLU A 602 21.42 33.20 -10.64
N ILE A 603 21.03 32.51 -11.72
CA ILE A 603 21.68 32.62 -13.03
C ILE A 603 21.58 34.05 -13.57
N GLN A 604 20.54 34.80 -13.21
CA GLN A 604 20.35 36.19 -13.60
C GLN A 604 21.26 37.15 -12.81
N SER A 605 21.49 36.90 -11.51
CA SER A 605 22.24 37.81 -10.65
C SER A 605 23.74 37.86 -10.96
N LYS A 606 24.33 36.74 -11.40
CA LYS A 606 25.76 36.64 -11.77
C LYS A 606 26.16 37.43 -13.03
N LYS A 607 25.21 37.94 -13.83
CA LYS A 607 25.51 38.78 -15.01
C LYS A 607 25.35 40.29 -14.77
N LYS A 608 24.73 40.73 -13.69
CA LYS A 608 24.64 42.17 -13.35
C LYS A 608 25.93 42.73 -12.71
N THR A 609 26.96 41.91 -12.52
CA THR A 609 28.21 42.30 -11.82
C THR A 609 29.48 42.24 -12.67
N ASN A 610 29.39 42.11 -14.00
CA ASN A 610 30.53 42.40 -14.87
C ASN A 610 30.24 43.69 -15.66
N PRO A 611 30.95 44.80 -15.38
CA PRO A 611 30.88 46.04 -16.14
C PRO A 611 31.22 45.86 -17.62
#